data_AF-G4CFM7-F1
#
_entry.id   AF-G4CFM7-F1
#
_cell.length_a   1.000
_cell.length_b   1.000
_cell.length_c   1.000
_cell.angle_alpha   90.00
_cell.angle_beta   90.00
_cell.angle_gamma   90.00
#
_symmetry.space_group_name_H-M   'P 1'
#
loop_
_entity.id
_entity.type
_entity.pdbx_description
1 polymer ?
#
loop_
_entity_poly.entity_id
_entity_poly.type
_entity_poly.pdbx_seq_one_letter_code
_entity_poly.pdbx_strand_id
1 'polypeptide(L)' 'MNTEFDSLNLNNVKVLSVGRVGEMQDGTRVVVRSVSSDGRPTLEIQSSPRKIEIRYNP' A
#
# COMPACT_ATOMS: atom_id res chain seq x y z
N MET A 1 -7.53 4.20 -9.11
CA MET A 1 -6.16 4.20 -9.67
C MET A 1 -5.19 4.09 -8.52
N ASN A 2 -4.18 3.22 -8.64
CA ASN A 2 -3.15 3.02 -7.61
C ASN A 2 -1.76 3.28 -8.23
N THR A 3 -1.66 4.33 -9.04
CA THR A 3 -0.47 4.69 -9.82
C THR A 3 0.76 4.86 -8.95
N GLU A 4 0.63 5.39 -7.75
CA GLU A 4 1.72 5.50 -6.78
C GLU A 4 2.22 4.16 -6.27
N PHE A 5 1.36 3.12 -6.15
CA PHE A 5 1.84 1.80 -5.75
C PHE A 5 2.69 1.17 -6.86
N ASP A 6 2.27 1.34 -8.11
CA ASP A 6 2.96 0.81 -9.28
C ASP A 6 4.28 1.56 -9.56
N SER A 7 4.38 2.83 -9.20
CA SER A 7 5.61 3.63 -9.38
C SER A 7 6.71 3.33 -8.36
N LEU A 8 6.41 2.64 -7.26
CA LEU A 8 7.38 2.29 -6.21
C LEU A 8 8.29 1.10 -6.56
N ASN A 9 8.11 0.46 -7.73
CA ASN A 9 8.92 -0.67 -8.21
C ASN A 9 9.14 -1.74 -7.12
N LEU A 10 8.06 -2.12 -6.45
CA LEU A 10 8.09 -3.01 -5.30
C LEU A 10 8.44 -4.45 -5.71
N ASN A 11 9.18 -5.13 -4.84
CA ASN A 11 9.44 -6.56 -4.90
C ASN A 11 8.30 -7.35 -4.25
N ASN A 12 8.27 -8.67 -4.50
CA ASN A 12 7.35 -9.61 -3.84
C ASN A 12 5.86 -9.18 -3.91
N VAL A 13 5.45 -8.57 -5.02
CA VAL A 13 4.09 -8.05 -5.18
C VAL A 13 3.09 -9.21 -5.16
N LYS A 14 2.10 -9.11 -4.26
CA LYS A 14 1.01 -10.07 -4.10
C LYS A 14 -0.34 -9.36 -4.17
N VAL A 15 -1.27 -9.97 -4.88
CA VAL A 15 -2.68 -9.52 -4.92
C VAL A 15 -3.40 -10.06 -3.68
N LEU A 16 -4.16 -9.19 -3.03
CA LEU A 16 -5.05 -9.49 -1.90
C LEU A 16 -6.50 -9.35 -2.36
N SER A 17 -7.44 -9.93 -1.62
CA SER A 17 -8.89 -9.80 -1.92
C SER A 17 -9.38 -8.35 -1.98
N VAL A 18 -8.71 -7.45 -1.27
CA VAL A 18 -9.09 -6.03 -1.13
C VAL A 18 -8.00 -5.07 -1.59
N GLY A 19 -6.95 -5.55 -2.29
CA GLY A 19 -5.80 -4.72 -2.60
C GLY A 19 -4.56 -5.44 -3.10
N ARG A 20 -3.39 -4.86 -2.87
CA ARG A 20 -2.07 -5.44 -3.17
C ARG A 20 -1.08 -5.11 -2.06
N VAL A 21 -0.06 -5.94 -1.92
CA VAL A 21 1.09 -5.71 -1.03
C VAL A 21 2.37 -5.93 -1.80
N GLY A 22 3.39 -5.14 -1.50
CA GLY A 22 4.75 -5.28 -2.03
C GLY A 22 5.78 -4.83 -1.00
N GLU A 23 7.04 -5.00 -1.34
CA GLU A 23 8.17 -4.73 -0.45
C GLU A 23 9.22 -3.87 -1.16
N MET A 24 9.67 -2.79 -0.51
CA MET A 24 10.83 -2.03 -0.98
C MET A 24 12.12 -2.82 -0.76
N GLN A 25 13.23 -2.39 -1.37
CA GLN A 25 14.52 -3.10 -1.24
C GLN A 25 15.05 -3.18 0.20
N ASP A 26 14.66 -2.25 1.06
CA ASP A 26 15.06 -2.19 2.47
C ASP A 26 14.18 -3.04 3.41
N GLY A 27 13.21 -3.79 2.87
CA GLY A 27 12.26 -4.60 3.63
C GLY A 27 10.99 -3.85 4.06
N THR A 28 10.86 -2.56 3.72
CA THR A 28 9.65 -1.78 4.01
C THR A 28 8.45 -2.36 3.26
N ARG A 29 7.37 -2.67 3.98
CA ARG A 29 6.15 -3.22 3.36
C ARG A 29 5.21 -2.11 2.94
N VAL A 30 4.73 -2.16 1.71
CA VAL A 30 3.74 -1.22 1.18
C VAL A 30 2.47 -1.97 0.85
N VAL A 31 1.33 -1.47 1.32
CA VAL A 31 0.01 -2.07 1.09
C VAL A 31 -0.89 -1.02 0.46
N VAL A 32 -1.53 -1.37 -0.65
CA VAL A 32 -2.61 -0.55 -1.23
C VAL A 32 -3.92 -1.31 -1.13
N ARG A 33 -4.97 -0.64 -0.66
CA ARG A 33 -6.32 -1.22 -0.52
C ARG A 33 -7.31 -0.40 -1.33
N SER A 34 -8.12 -1.07 -2.16
CA SER A 34 -9.18 -0.44 -2.96
C SER A 34 -10.42 -0.12 -2.14
N VAL A 35 -10.64 -0.85 -1.05
CA VAL A 35 -11.72 -0.61 -0.08
C VAL A 35 -11.15 -0.79 1.33
N SER A 36 -11.21 0.27 2.13
CA SER A 36 -10.94 0.27 3.58
C SER A 36 -12.25 0.19 4.37
N SER A 37 -12.17 0.09 5.70
CA SER A 37 -13.35 0.09 6.57
C SER A 37 -14.21 1.37 6.45
N ASP A 38 -13.62 2.49 6.03
CA ASP A 38 -14.31 3.77 5.75
C ASP A 38 -14.60 4.00 4.26
N GLY A 39 -14.40 2.98 3.42
CA GLY A 39 -14.76 2.98 2.00
C GLY A 39 -13.80 3.72 1.07
N ARG A 40 -12.64 4.16 1.56
CA ARG A 40 -11.68 4.98 0.81
C ARG A 40 -10.46 4.18 0.34
N PRO A 41 -9.93 4.44 -0.87
CA PRO A 41 -8.62 3.94 -1.25
C PRO A 41 -7.55 4.39 -0.25
N THR A 42 -6.72 3.45 0.19
CA THR A 42 -5.67 3.72 1.19
C THR A 42 -4.34 3.14 0.73
N LEU A 43 -3.27 3.93 0.82
CA LEU A 43 -1.88 3.48 0.69
C LEU A 43 -1.23 3.49 2.08
N GLU A 44 -0.61 2.39 2.46
CA GLU A 44 0.01 2.22 3.77
C GLU A 44 1.46 1.78 3.59
N ILE A 45 2.38 2.48 4.25
CA ILE A 45 3.80 2.17 4.32
C ILE A 45 4.12 1.75 5.74
N GLN A 46 4.51 0.49 5.91
CA GLN A 46 4.87 -0.12 7.19
C GLN A 46 6.39 -0.26 7.25
N SER A 47 7.06 0.68 7.92
CA SER A 47 8.51 0.68 8.14
C SER A 47 8.79 0.61 9.64
N SER A 48 9.10 -0.57 10.21
CA SER A 48 9.33 -0.70 11.66
C SER A 48 10.34 0.35 12.17
N PRO A 49 10.05 1.12 13.23
CA PRO A 49 8.91 1.01 14.17
C PRO A 49 7.69 1.89 13.82
N ARG A 50 7.69 2.54 12.66
CA ARG A 50 6.68 3.54 12.25
C ARG A 50 5.76 3.02 11.15
N LYS A 51 4.50 3.47 11.19
CA LYS A 51 3.54 3.26 10.13
C LYS A 51 3.10 4.61 9.59
N ILE A 52 3.16 4.78 8.28
CA ILE A 52 2.63 5.94 7.56
C ILE A 52 1.40 5.47 6.80
N GLU A 53 0.26 6.11 7.01
CA GLU A 53 -0.99 5.80 6.31
C GLU A 53 -1.46 7.04 5.54
N ILE A 54 -1.63 6.88 4.23
CA ILE A 54 -2.10 7.91 3.32
C ILE A 54 -3.50 7.50 2.84
N ARG A 55 -4.50 8.30 3.18
CA ARG A 55 -5.89 8.11 2.74
C ARG A 55 -6.20 9.09 1.64
N TYR A 56 -6.67 8.58 0.50
CA TYR A 56 -7.13 9.45 -0.58
C TYR A 56 -8.55 9.92 -0.26
N ASN A 57 -8.76 11.24 -0.25
CA ASN A 57 -10.10 11.78 -0.36
C ASN A 57 -10.51 11.76 -1.85
N PRO A 58 -11.75 11.37 -2.17
CA PRO A 58 -12.29 11.51 -3.52
C PRO A 58 -12.38 12.98 -3.94
#